data_AF-A0A9P0D417-F1
#
_entry.id   AF-A0A9P0D417-F1
#
_cell.length_a   1.000
_cell.length_b   1.000
_cell.length_c   1.000
_cell.angle_alpha   90.00
_cell.angle_beta   90.00
_cell.angle_gamma   90.00
#
_symmetry.space_group_name_H-M   'P 1'
#
loop_
_entity.id
_entity.type
_entity.pdbx_description
1 polymer ?
#
loop_
_entity_poly.entity_id
_entity_poly.type
_entity_poly.pdbx_seq_one_letter_code
_entity_poly.pdbx_strand_id
1 'polypeptide(L)'
;MKSVVTWFKQSCVASDELRKATTNQKKLIQDVSTRWNSTYYMIDRFLELRGPINEIVIRHKSAPPMLSGMEQSIMSAVLPELRSLEAATKEISSDKYTTSSKIIPIMHCITSKIKSLFIEEPIAKEVQNIILREWELLSLLHH
;
A
#
# COMPACT_ATOMS: atom_id res chain seq x y z
N MET A 1 -7.00 0.12 9.63
CA MET A 1 -5.51 0.00 9.61
C MET A 1 -4.77 1.27 10.02
N LYS A 2 -4.91 2.40 9.29
CA LYS A 2 -4.16 3.64 9.58
C LYS A 2 -4.33 4.11 11.04
N SER A 3 -5.56 4.02 11.58
CA SER A 3 -5.86 4.30 12.99
C SER A 3 -5.00 3.48 13.97
N VAL A 4 -4.92 2.16 13.78
CA VAL A 4 -4.10 1.24 14.58
C VAL A 4 -2.63 1.63 14.49
N VAL A 5 -2.11 1.85 13.28
CA VAL A 5 -0.71 2.27 13.06
C VAL A 5 -0.41 3.59 13.79
N THR A 6 -1.28 4.59 13.64
CA THR A 6 -1.16 5.89 14.32
C THR A 6 -1.18 5.72 15.83
N TRP A 7 -2.08 4.89 16.37
CA TRP A 7 -2.16 4.64 17.81
C TRP A 7 -0.88 4.01 18.36
N PHE A 8 -0.31 3.01 17.68
CA PHE A 8 0.99 2.45 18.06
C PHE A 8 2.09 3.52 18.06
N LYS A 9 2.11 4.43 17.08
CA LYS A 9 3.10 5.52 17.00
C LYS A 9 2.97 6.54 18.13
N GLN A 10 1.75 6.75 18.63
CA GLN A 10 1.45 7.71 19.69
C GLN A 10 1.60 7.09 21.10
N SER A 11 1.44 5.78 21.23
CA SER A 11 1.59 5.05 22.49
C SER A 11 3.01 4.50 22.66
N CYS A 12 3.80 5.12 23.55
CA CYS A 12 5.14 4.63 23.89
C CYS A 12 5.08 3.18 24.42
N VAL A 13 4.08 2.88 25.25
CA VAL A 13 3.87 1.54 25.84
C VAL A 13 3.60 0.50 24.75
N ALA A 14 2.65 0.76 23.85
CA ALA A 14 2.30 -0.19 22.79
C ALA A 14 3.44 -0.36 21.78
N SER A 15 4.14 0.72 21.44
CA SER A 15 5.35 0.68 20.62
C SER A 15 6.45 -0.21 21.24
N ASP A 16 6.65 -0.09 22.55
CA ASP A 16 7.65 -0.88 23.26
C ASP A 16 7.26 -2.35 23.38
N GLU A 17 5.99 -2.66 23.63
CA GLU A 17 5.46 -4.02 23.59
C GLU A 17 5.67 -4.66 22.21
N LEU A 18 5.31 -3.95 21.14
CA LEU A 18 5.49 -4.45 19.77
C LEU A 18 6.97 -4.72 19.47
N ARG A 19 7.84 -3.83 19.92
CA ARG A 19 9.29 -3.98 19.76
C ARG A 19 9.83 -5.21 20.49
N LYS A 20 9.31 -5.51 21.68
CA LYS A 20 9.69 -6.71 22.47
C LYS A 20 9.10 -7.99 21.88
N ALA A 21 7.92 -7.92 21.29
CA ALA A 21 7.23 -9.06 20.68
C ALA A 21 7.73 -9.42 19.28
N THR A 22 8.65 -8.65 18.69
CA THR A 22 9.14 -8.87 17.32
C THR A 22 10.63 -9.16 17.26
N THR A 23 11.00 -10.12 16.41
CA THR A 23 12.40 -10.36 16.06
C THR A 23 12.96 -9.10 15.38
N ASN A 24 14.13 -8.64 15.83
CA ASN A 24 14.80 -7.42 15.36
C ASN A 24 14.07 -6.11 15.69
N GLN A 25 13.22 -6.07 16.72
CA GLN A 25 12.67 -4.80 17.23
C GLN A 25 11.90 -4.00 16.16
N LYS A 26 11.14 -4.70 15.32
CA LYS A 26 10.44 -4.10 14.19
C LYS A 26 9.39 -3.10 14.66
N LYS A 27 9.22 -2.04 13.87
CA LYS A 27 8.21 -0.98 14.08
C LYS A 27 7.23 -0.96 12.92
N LEU A 28 6.02 -0.48 13.19
CA LEU A 28 5.06 -0.18 12.11
C LEU A 28 5.56 0.98 11.26
N ILE A 29 5.23 0.91 9.97
CA ILE A 29 5.50 1.95 8.99
C ILE A 29 4.22 2.76 8.84
N GLN A 30 4.34 4.08 8.87
CA GLN A 30 3.22 4.98 8.65
C GLN A 30 3.20 5.39 7.18
N ASP A 31 2.00 5.42 6.61
CA ASP A 31 1.80 5.93 5.27
C ASP A 31 2.07 7.44 5.18
N VAL A 32 2.70 7.85 4.09
CA VAL A 32 3.08 9.22 3.73
C VAL A 32 2.40 9.54 2.40
N SER A 33 1.35 10.35 2.44
CA SER A 33 0.51 10.64 1.26
C SER A 33 1.27 11.14 0.03
N THR A 34 2.43 11.75 0.21
CA THR A 34 3.28 12.28 -0.88
C THR A 34 4.17 11.22 -1.53
N ARG A 35 4.17 9.96 -1.04
CA ARG A 35 4.99 8.86 -1.57
C ARG A 35 4.12 7.62 -1.69
N TRP A 36 3.52 7.37 -2.84
CA TRP A 36 2.57 6.26 -3.02
C TRP A 36 3.11 4.87 -2.56
N ASN A 37 4.42 4.63 -2.63
CA ASN A 37 5.09 3.42 -2.09
C ASN A 37 4.95 3.22 -0.57
N SER A 38 4.73 4.28 0.21
CA SER A 38 4.58 4.17 1.67
C SER A 38 3.34 3.39 2.06
N THR A 39 2.28 3.44 1.25
CA THR A 39 1.08 2.65 1.48
C THR A 39 1.42 1.16 1.38
N TYR A 40 2.13 0.75 0.32
CA TYR A 40 2.62 -0.63 0.18
C TYR A 40 3.42 -1.09 1.40
N TYR A 41 4.44 -0.33 1.80
CA TYR A 41 5.29 -0.72 2.93
C TYR A 41 4.53 -0.76 4.27
N MET A 42 3.56 0.13 4.49
CA MET A 42 2.69 0.07 5.67
C MET A 42 1.89 -1.23 5.69
N ILE A 43 1.30 -1.62 4.56
CA ILE A 43 0.48 -2.84 4.46
C ILE A 43 1.33 -4.08 4.67
N ASP A 44 2.45 -4.19 3.95
CA ASP A 44 3.38 -5.33 4.04
C ASP A 44 3.84 -5.54 5.49
N ARG A 45 4.28 -4.45 6.15
CA ARG A 45 4.71 -4.49 7.56
C ARG A 45 3.57 -4.81 8.52
N PHE A 46 2.37 -4.29 8.29
CA PHE A 46 1.23 -4.54 9.15
C PHE A 46 0.81 -6.02 9.10
N LEU A 47 0.75 -6.60 7.89
CA LEU A 47 0.40 -8.01 7.71
C LEU A 47 1.48 -8.95 8.24
N GLU A 48 2.76 -8.57 8.12
CA GLU A 48 3.90 -9.27 8.73
C GLU A 48 3.76 -9.35 10.26
N LEU A 49 3.37 -8.24 10.90
CA LEU A 49 3.30 -8.12 12.36
C LEU A 49 1.90 -8.39 12.93
N ARG A 50 0.96 -8.91 12.13
CA ARG A 50 -0.46 -9.02 12.50
C ARG A 50 -0.72 -9.74 13.83
N GLY A 51 0.03 -10.81 14.12
CA GLY A 51 -0.13 -11.60 15.34
C GLY A 51 0.17 -10.76 16.59
N PRO A 52 1.40 -10.26 16.74
CA PRO A 52 1.75 -9.35 17.84
C PRO A 52 0.85 -8.11 17.94
N ILE A 53 0.47 -7.50 16.82
CA ILE A 53 -0.44 -6.35 16.81
C ILE A 53 -1.78 -6.72 17.45
N ASN A 54 -2.38 -7.84 17.05
CA ASN A 54 -3.68 -8.28 17.55
C ASN A 54 -3.66 -8.54 19.06
N GLU A 55 -2.64 -9.25 19.54
CA GLU A 55 -2.46 -9.51 20.97
C GLU A 55 -2.33 -8.22 21.80
N ILE A 56 -1.58 -7.24 21.30
CA ILE A 56 -1.40 -5.96 22.00
C ILE A 56 -2.70 -5.15 21.97
N VAL A 57 -3.36 -5.03 20.82
CA VAL A 57 -4.60 -4.25 20.67
C VAL A 57 -5.69 -4.76 21.62
N ILE A 58 -5.86 -6.08 21.76
CA ILE A 58 -6.88 -6.67 22.65
C ILE A 58 -6.62 -6.32 24.14
N ARG A 59 -5.35 -6.16 24.54
CA ARG A 59 -4.98 -5.86 25.94
C ARG A 59 -5.16 -4.38 26.31
N HIS A 60 -5.25 -3.49 25.34
CA HIS A 60 -5.26 -2.04 25.58
C HIS A 60 -6.64 -1.43 25.31
N LYS A 61 -7.32 -0.97 26.37
CA LYS A 61 -8.66 -0.34 26.25
C LYS A 61 -8.67 0.94 25.39
N SER A 62 -7.54 1.62 25.29
CA SER A 62 -7.38 2.83 24.46
C SER A 62 -7.09 2.53 23.00
N ALA A 63 -6.89 1.25 22.63
CA ALA A 63 -6.61 0.87 21.28
C ALA A 63 -7.84 1.04 20.38
N PRO A 64 -7.66 1.51 19.14
CA PRO A 64 -8.75 1.59 18.17
C PRO A 64 -9.19 0.18 17.73
N PRO A 65 -10.38 0.06 17.13
CA PRO A 65 -10.83 -1.19 16.54
C PRO A 65 -9.83 -1.76 15.53
N MET A 66 -9.62 -3.07 15.61
CA MET A 66 -8.78 -3.83 14.68
C MET A 66 -9.51 -4.02 13.33
N LEU A 67 -8.75 -4.33 12.28
CA LEU A 67 -9.34 -4.65 10.97
C LEU A 67 -10.24 -5.89 11.08
N SER A 68 -11.39 -5.84 10.42
CA SER A 68 -12.23 -7.01 10.15
C SER A 68 -11.48 -8.06 9.32
N GLY A 69 -11.95 -9.31 9.37
CA GLY A 69 -11.40 -10.39 8.54
C GLY A 69 -11.50 -10.10 7.03
N MET A 70 -12.56 -9.41 6.61
CA MET A 70 -12.74 -8.99 5.21
C MET A 70 -11.68 -7.97 4.79
N GLU A 71 -11.46 -6.92 5.58
CA GLU A 71 -10.40 -5.93 5.29
C GLU A 71 -9.04 -6.61 5.21
N GLN A 72 -8.69 -7.48 6.16
CA GLN A 72 -7.43 -8.23 6.15
C GLN A 72 -7.26 -9.10 4.89
N SER A 73 -8.35 -9.70 4.41
CA SER A 73 -8.35 -10.52 3.19
C SER A 73 -8.10 -9.67 1.95
N ILE A 74 -8.77 -8.51 1.84
CA ILE A 74 -8.54 -7.55 0.76
C ILE A 74 -7.09 -7.07 0.76
N MET A 75 -6.53 -6.72 1.92
CA MET A 75 -5.14 -6.29 2.02
C MET A 75 -4.16 -7.37 1.54
N SER A 76 -4.42 -8.62 1.91
CA SER A 76 -3.59 -9.76 1.51
C SER A 76 -3.68 -10.04 0.01
N ALA A 77 -4.85 -9.83 -0.60
CA ALA A 77 -5.06 -9.99 -2.04
C ALA A 77 -4.40 -8.88 -2.88
N VAL A 78 -4.38 -7.64 -2.38
CA VAL A 78 -3.83 -6.48 -3.10
C VAL A 78 -2.30 -6.38 -2.95
N LEU A 79 -1.73 -6.95 -1.89
CA LEU A 79 -0.29 -6.83 -1.57
C LEU A 79 0.65 -7.31 -2.71
N PRO A 80 0.42 -8.45 -3.38
CA PRO A 80 1.29 -8.90 -4.48
C PRO A 80 1.31 -7.92 -5.65
N GLU A 81 0.17 -7.30 -5.98
CA GLU A 81 0.07 -6.32 -7.05
C GLU A 81 0.86 -5.06 -6.71
N LEU A 82 0.69 -4.54 -5.50
CA LEU A 82 1.45 -3.39 -5.00
C LEU A 82 2.96 -3.67 -4.97
N ARG A 83 3.37 -4.89 -4.62
CA ARG A 83 4.78 -5.29 -4.66
C ARG A 83 5.34 -5.27 -6.09
N SER A 84 4.59 -5.77 -7.07
CA SER A 84 5.03 -5.73 -8.47
C SER A 84 5.18 -4.31 -8.99
N LEU A 85 4.29 -3.41 -8.56
CA LEU A 85 4.35 -2.00 -8.90
C LEU A 85 5.51 -1.28 -8.20
N GLU A 86 5.76 -1.55 -6.91
CA GLU A 86 6.90 -1.00 -6.18
C GLU A 86 8.23 -1.44 -6.81
N ALA A 87 8.36 -2.72 -7.15
CA ALA A 87 9.55 -3.24 -7.80
C ALA A 87 9.82 -2.54 -9.15
N ALA A 88 8.80 -2.45 -10.00
CA ALA A 88 8.90 -1.76 -11.27
C ALA A 88 9.36 -0.31 -11.06
N THR A 89 8.62 0.47 -10.25
CA THR A 89 8.92 1.89 -9.99
C THR A 89 10.28 2.14 -9.33
N LYS A 90 10.75 1.24 -8.47
CA LYS A 90 12.07 1.32 -7.85
C LYS A 90 13.19 1.15 -8.88
N GLU A 91 13.02 0.22 -9.83
CA GLU A 91 13.96 0.04 -10.94
C GLU A 91 14.12 1.33 -11.75
N ILE A 92 13.02 1.99 -12.12
CA ILE A 92 13.09 3.23 -12.91
C ILE A 92 13.62 4.41 -12.10
N SER A 93 13.22 4.55 -10.85
CA SER A 93 13.68 5.68 -10.01
C SER A 93 15.15 5.56 -9.62
N SER A 94 15.74 4.37 -9.71
CA SER A 94 17.18 4.16 -9.55
C SER A 94 18.00 4.58 -10.78
N ASP A 95 17.33 4.84 -11.91
CA ASP A 95 17.96 5.28 -13.13
C ASP A 95 18.12 6.80 -13.13
N LYS A 96 19.36 7.28 -13.26
CA LYS A 96 19.68 8.74 -13.25
C LYS A 96 19.01 9.52 -14.38
N TYR A 97 18.53 8.80 -15.41
CA TYR A 97 17.82 9.32 -16.57
C TYR A 97 16.50 8.57 -16.71
N THR A 98 15.52 8.88 -15.85
CA THR A 98 14.14 8.44 -16.05
C THR A 98 13.60 9.15 -17.30
N THR A 99 13.82 8.55 -18.47
CA THR A 99 13.22 9.03 -19.72
C THR A 99 11.74 8.67 -19.77
N SER A 100 10.92 9.55 -20.35
CA SER A 100 9.50 9.32 -20.63
C SER A 100 9.24 7.97 -21.35
N SER A 101 10.25 7.44 -22.05
CA SER A 101 10.22 6.13 -22.71
C SER A 101 10.06 4.93 -21.77
N LYS A 102 10.37 5.07 -20.47
CA LYS A 102 10.18 4.01 -19.46
C LYS A 102 8.82 4.10 -18.76
N ILE A 103 8.28 5.32 -18.62
CA ILE A 103 6.97 5.59 -18.00
C ILE A 103 5.84 4.95 -18.83
N ILE A 104 5.96 4.99 -20.16
CA ILE A 104 4.96 4.46 -21.10
C ILE A 104 4.70 2.96 -20.91
N PRO A 105 5.71 2.06 -20.94
CA PRO A 105 5.52 0.63 -20.68
C PRO A 105 4.86 0.31 -19.33
N ILE A 106 5.15 1.08 -18.29
CA ILE A 106 4.68 0.79 -16.92
C ILE A 106 3.23 1.20 -16.76
N MET A 107 2.88 2.38 -17.24
CA MET A 107 1.49 2.81 -17.24
C MET A 107 0.66 1.90 -18.13
N HIS A 108 1.23 1.40 -19.23
CA HIS A 108 0.61 0.33 -20.01
C HIS A 108 0.43 -0.96 -19.18
N CYS A 109 1.42 -1.37 -18.41
CA CYS A 109 1.36 -2.56 -17.56
C CYS A 109 0.32 -2.42 -16.42
N ILE A 110 0.29 -1.26 -15.75
CA ILE A 110 -0.70 -0.91 -14.71
C ILE A 110 -2.11 -0.90 -15.33
N THR A 111 -2.27 -0.21 -16.45
CA THR A 111 -3.55 -0.13 -17.17
C THR A 111 -4.02 -1.51 -17.63
N SER A 112 -3.11 -2.35 -18.12
CA SER A 112 -3.40 -3.72 -18.54
C SER A 112 -3.82 -4.59 -17.35
N LYS A 113 -3.13 -4.49 -16.21
CA LYS A 113 -3.52 -5.19 -14.98
C LYS A 113 -4.88 -4.73 -14.46
N ILE A 114 -5.14 -3.43 -14.40
CA ILE A 114 -6.44 -2.88 -14.00
C ILE A 114 -7.55 -3.32 -14.97
N LYS A 115 -7.27 -3.45 -16.27
CA LYS A 115 -8.20 -4.00 -17.26
C LYS A 115 -8.45 -5.50 -17.11
N SER A 116 -7.45 -6.25 -16.67
CA SER A 116 -7.55 -7.70 -16.48
C SER A 116 -8.28 -8.09 -15.19
N LEU A 117 -8.37 -7.18 -14.22
CA LEU A 117 -9.26 -7.35 -13.08
C LEU A 117 -10.69 -7.26 -13.59
N PHE A 118 -11.44 -8.35 -13.52
CA PHE A 118 -12.86 -8.37 -13.85
C PHE A 118 -13.58 -7.66 -12.71
N ILE A 119 -13.93 -6.38 -12.89
CA ILE A 119 -14.55 -5.58 -11.84
C ILE A 119 -16.00 -5.28 -12.22
N GLU A 120 -16.93 -5.96 -11.55
CA GLU A 120 -18.38 -5.80 -11.72
C GLU A 120 -18.92 -4.53 -11.02
N GLU A 121 -18.12 -3.91 -10.15
CA GLU A 121 -18.52 -2.75 -9.35
C GLU A 121 -18.44 -1.43 -10.14
N PRO A 122 -19.54 -0.63 -10.20
CA PRO A 122 -19.59 0.63 -10.95
C PRO A 122 -18.49 1.63 -10.57
N ILE A 123 -18.14 1.70 -9.29
CA ILE A 123 -17.12 2.63 -8.76
C ILE A 123 -15.74 2.32 -9.33
N ALA A 124 -15.41 1.04 -9.46
CA ALA A 124 -14.10 0.65 -9.97
C ALA A 124 -14.02 0.78 -11.50
N LYS A 125 -15.16 0.66 -12.20
CA LYS A 125 -15.26 1.01 -13.63
C LYS A 125 -15.04 2.51 -13.85
N GLU A 126 -15.55 3.36 -12.96
CA GLU A 126 -15.30 4.80 -12.98
C GLU A 126 -13.82 5.13 -12.75
N VAL A 127 -13.19 4.50 -11.75
CA VAL A 127 -11.73 4.64 -11.51
C VAL A 127 -10.93 4.19 -12.73
N GLN A 128 -11.30 3.08 -13.36
CA GLN A 128 -10.67 2.60 -14.59
C GLN A 128 -10.78 3.62 -15.74
N ASN A 129 -11.95 4.23 -15.92
CA ASN A 129 -12.16 5.27 -16.94
C ASN A 129 -11.33 6.54 -16.68
N ILE A 130 -11.22 6.97 -15.43
CA ILE A 130 -10.40 8.13 -15.04
C ILE A 130 -8.93 7.87 -15.36
N ILE A 131 -8.40 6.71 -14.97
CA ILE A 131 -7.01 6.33 -15.22
C ILE A 131 -6.71 6.27 -16.73
N LEU A 132 -7.64 5.73 -17.52
CA LEU A 132 -7.52 5.68 -18.98
C LEU A 132 -7.51 7.06 -19.62
N ARG A 133 -8.35 7.96 -19.15
CA ARG A 133 -8.45 9.33 -19.66
C ARG A 133 -7.22 10.17 -19.33
N GLU A 134 -6.69 10.06 -18.11
CA GLU A 134 -5.44 10.71 -17.73
C GLU A 134 -4.25 10.17 -18.55
N TRP A 135 -4.28 8.88 -18.90
CA TRP A 135 -3.27 8.28 -19.77
C TRP A 135 -3.26 8.84 -21.18
N GLU A 136 -4.44 9.00 -21.81
CA GLU A 136 -4.56 9.63 -23.13
C GLU A 136 -4.04 11.08 -23.11
N LEU A 137 -4.38 11.85 -22.07
CA LEU A 137 -3.90 13.22 -21.92
C LEU A 137 -2.39 13.32 -21.77
N LEU A 138 -1.75 12.42 -21.01
CA LEU A 138 -0.30 12.38 -20.86
C LEU A 138 0.41 11.94 -22.14
N SER A 139 -0.19 11.06 -22.94
CA SER A 139 0.36 10.64 -24.24
C SER A 139 0.38 11.78 -25.27
N LEU A 140 -0.59 12.70 -25.20
CA LEU A 140 -0.68 13.87 -26.08
C LEU A 140 0.31 14.99 -25.70
N LEU A 141 0.78 15.04 -24.46
CA LEU A 141 1.73 16.05 -23.96
C LEU A 141 3.20 15.71 -24.25
N HIS A 142 3.49 14.48 -24.69
CA HIS A 142 4.84 14.00 -24.99
C HIS A 142 5.09 13.79 -26.51
N HIS A 143 4.24 14.34 -27.37
CA HIS A 143 4.43 14.45 -28.81
C HIS A 143 4.72 15.89 -29.25
#